data_AF-A0A699ILU0-F1
#
_entry.id   AF-A0A699ILU0-F1
#
_cell.length_a   1.000
_cell.length_b   1.000
_cell.length_c   1.000
_cell.angle_alpha   90.00
_cell.angle_beta   90.00
_cell.angle_gamma   90.00
#
_symmetry.space_group_name_H-M   'P 1'
#
loop_
_entity.id
_entity.type
_entity.pdbx_description
1 polymer ?
#
loop_
_entity_poly.entity_id
_entity_poly.type
_entity_poly.pdbx_seq_one_letter_code
_entity_poly.pdbx_strand_id
1 'polypeptide(L)'
;MGDPSEKLNFTPKVSHAKLRNVIERAFGVLKARSPILKNMPSYPFITQRDIVVACFVIHNFIRKERLSDEFFTLYDHRKVDDNSSLQDDNVVVEDVQPHGYAADQEYITSLRDSIAAHYPLMF
;
A
#
# COMPACT_ATOMS: atom_id res chain seq x y z
N MET A 1 -26.77 -29.42 12.13
CA MET A 1 -25.47 -29.87 11.59
C MET A 1 -24.88 -28.65 10.90
N GLY A 2 -23.94 -27.93 11.52
CA GLY A 2 -23.36 -26.69 10.95
C GLY A 2 -22.42 -27.00 9.79
N ASP A 3 -22.39 -26.12 8.80
CA ASP A 3 -21.59 -26.25 7.58
C ASP A 3 -20.08 -26.42 7.93
N PRO A 4 -19.40 -27.49 7.43
CA PRO A 4 -17.96 -27.67 7.59
C PRO A 4 -17.12 -26.46 7.13
N SER A 5 -17.64 -25.68 6.17
CA SER A 5 -17.03 -24.44 5.64
C SER A 5 -16.90 -23.35 6.69
N GLU A 6 -17.80 -23.32 7.68
CA GLU A 6 -17.82 -22.30 8.74
C GLU A 6 -16.70 -22.51 9.77
N LYS A 7 -16.34 -23.78 10.02
CA LYS A 7 -15.27 -24.14 10.97
C LYS A 7 -13.87 -23.93 10.42
N LEU A 8 -13.70 -23.97 9.09
CA LEU A 8 -12.41 -23.73 8.44
C LEU A 8 -11.94 -22.27 8.62
N ASN A 9 -12.89 -21.33 8.64
CA ASN A 9 -12.65 -19.90 8.85
C ASN A 9 -12.19 -19.55 10.29
N PHE A 10 -12.45 -20.44 11.26
CA PHE A 10 -12.11 -20.26 12.68
C PHE A 10 -10.99 -21.20 13.13
N THR A 11 -10.10 -21.62 12.23
CA THR A 11 -8.88 -22.32 12.64
C THR A 11 -7.80 -21.30 13.01
N PRO A 12 -7.08 -21.44 14.14
CA PRO A 12 -6.02 -20.51 14.53
C PRO A 12 -5.01 -20.22 13.41
N LYS A 13 -4.70 -21.24 12.59
CA LYS A 13 -3.81 -21.13 11.42
C LYS A 13 -4.32 -20.10 10.39
N VAL A 14 -5.62 -20.08 10.09
CA VAL A 14 -6.20 -19.13 9.13
C VAL A 14 -6.18 -17.72 9.68
N SER A 15 -6.47 -17.52 10.97
CA SER A 15 -6.39 -16.20 11.62
C SER A 15 -4.95 -15.67 11.67
N HIS A 16 -3.98 -16.51 12.02
CA HIS A 16 -2.56 -16.15 12.00
C HIS A 16 -2.07 -15.81 10.59
N ALA A 17 -2.48 -16.58 9.58
CA ALA A 17 -2.12 -16.32 8.19
C ALA A 17 -2.71 -14.99 7.67
N LYS A 18 -3.97 -14.68 8.02
CA LYS A 18 -4.62 -13.40 7.68
C LYS A 18 -3.89 -12.21 8.29
N LEU A 19 -3.58 -12.26 9.60
CA LEU A 19 -2.85 -11.20 10.27
C LEU A 19 -1.44 -11.02 9.67
N ARG A 20 -0.72 -12.11 9.46
CA ARG A 20 0.60 -12.09 8.82
C ARG A 20 0.54 -11.43 7.44
N ASN A 21 -0.47 -11.77 6.64
CA ASN A 21 -0.67 -11.19 5.32
C ASN A 21 -0.87 -9.67 5.35
N VAL A 22 -1.65 -9.17 6.32
CA VAL A 22 -1.86 -7.72 6.51
C VAL A 22 -0.54 -7.03 6.86
N ILE A 23 0.24 -7.64 7.77
CA ILE A 23 1.55 -7.11 8.19
C ILE A 23 2.52 -7.08 6.99
N GLU A 24 2.66 -8.18 6.26
CA GLU A 24 3.55 -8.30 5.09
C GLU A 24 3.20 -7.27 4.02
N ARG A 25 1.91 -7.05 3.75
CA ARG A 25 1.44 -6.03 2.80
C ARG A 25 1.79 -4.61 3.24
N ALA A 26 1.54 -4.27 4.52
CA ALA A 26 1.89 -2.97 5.07
C ALA A 26 3.40 -2.69 4.94
N PHE A 27 4.24 -3.67 5.27
CA PHE A 27 5.69 -3.57 5.08
C PHE A 27 6.10 -3.51 3.60
N GLY A 28 5.40 -4.21 2.72
CA GLY A 28 5.62 -4.15 1.28
C GLY A 28 5.40 -2.74 0.72
N VAL A 29 4.26 -2.13 1.03
CA VAL A 29 3.94 -0.75 0.62
C VAL A 29 4.92 0.25 1.21
N LEU A 30 5.22 0.12 2.51
CA LEU A 30 6.18 1.01 3.19
C LEU A 30 7.56 0.98 2.53
N LYS A 31 8.08 -0.21 2.20
CA LYS A 31 9.36 -0.37 1.50
C LYS A 31 9.32 0.14 0.06
N ALA A 32 8.18 0.05 -0.62
CA ALA A 32 8.04 0.55 -1.99
C ALA A 32 8.02 2.08 -2.03
N ARG A 33 7.25 2.71 -1.11
CA ARG A 33 7.11 4.17 -1.03
C ARG A 33 8.34 4.86 -0.44
N SER A 34 9.06 4.21 0.47
CA SER A 34 10.20 4.82 1.17
C SER A 34 11.52 4.12 0.82
N PRO A 35 12.14 4.42 -0.35
CA PRO A 35 13.43 3.85 -0.77
C PRO A 35 14.57 4.06 0.25
N ILE A 36 14.50 5.12 1.04
CA ILE A 36 15.46 5.39 2.13
C ILE A 36 15.52 4.26 3.16
N LEU A 37 14.45 3.47 3.33
CA LEU A 37 14.44 2.31 4.21
C LEU A 37 15.17 1.10 3.60
N LYS A 38 15.36 1.06 2.27
CA LYS A 38 16.12 0.00 1.58
C LYS A 38 17.62 0.28 1.65
N ASN A 39 18.00 1.53 1.38
CA ASN A 39 19.39 1.98 1.34
C ASN A 39 19.59 3.12 2.34
N MET A 40 19.52 2.80 3.63
CA MET A 40 19.66 3.78 4.71
C MET A 40 21.09 4.34 4.71
N PRO A 41 21.28 5.66 4.54
CA PRO A 41 22.59 6.27 4.71
C PRO A 41 23.10 6.09 6.15
N SER A 42 24.41 6.22 6.33
CA SER A 42 25.05 6.12 7.65
C SER A 42 24.76 7.37 8.48
N TYR A 43 23.55 7.45 9.01
CA TYR A 43 23.14 8.42 10.01
C TYR A 43 23.34 7.87 11.42
N PRO A 44 23.47 8.74 12.44
CA PRO A 44 23.38 8.31 13.82
C PRO A 44 22.08 7.53 14.09
N PHE A 45 22.13 6.57 15.01
CA PHE A 45 21.00 5.69 15.33
C PHE A 45 19.68 6.45 15.60
N ILE A 46 19.77 7.58 16.31
CA ILE A 46 18.61 8.43 16.62
C ILE A 46 17.94 8.92 15.34
N THR A 47 18.72 9.40 14.38
CA THR A 47 18.23 9.85 13.08
C THR A 47 17.65 8.70 12.26
N GLN A 48 18.29 7.53 12.26
CA GLN A 48 17.75 6.34 11.57
C GLN A 48 16.39 5.94 12.15
N ARG A 49 16.24 5.92 13.49
CA ARG A 49 14.97 5.68 14.18
C ARG A 49 13.90 6.70 13.75
N ASP A 50 14.25 7.98 13.77
CA ASP A 50 13.30 9.06 13.47
C ASP A 50 12.83 9.00 12.00
N ILE A 51 13.72 8.63 11.08
CA ILE A 51 13.37 8.35 9.67
C ILE A 51 12.34 7.22 9.60
N VAL A 52 12.56 6.10 10.30
CA VAL A 52 11.62 4.98 10.31
C VAL A 52 10.26 5.43 10.83
N VAL A 53 10.22 6.13 11.97
CA VAL A 53 8.97 6.64 12.57
C VAL A 53 8.25 7.59 11.62
N ALA A 54 8.96 8.53 10.99
CA ALA A 54 8.39 9.45 10.03
C ALA A 54 7.76 8.72 8.83
N CYS A 55 8.43 7.70 8.28
CA CYS A 55 7.88 6.88 7.21
C CYS A 55 6.58 6.18 7.63
N PHE A 56 6.50 5.64 8.86
CA PHE A 56 5.26 5.04 9.38
C PHE A 56 4.15 6.06 9.59
N VAL A 57 4.45 7.24 10.11
CA VAL A 57 3.46 8.32 10.29
C VAL A 57 2.88 8.75 8.94
N ILE A 58 3.73 8.99 7.95
CA ILE A 58 3.30 9.37 6.59
C ILE A 58 2.47 8.25 5.96
N HIS A 59 2.91 6.99 6.09
CA HIS A 59 2.17 5.84 5.58
C HIS A 59 0.76 5.75 6.18
N ASN A 60 0.66 5.91 7.50
CA ASN A 60 -0.61 5.87 8.21
C ASN A 60 -1.52 7.06 7.83
N PHE A 61 -0.94 8.25 7.64
CA PHE A 61 -1.67 9.43 7.20
C PHE A 61 -2.30 9.22 5.82
N ILE A 62 -1.53 8.77 4.83
CA ILE A 62 -2.04 8.52 3.47
C ILE A 62 -3.16 7.47 3.48
N ARG A 63 -3.01 6.40 4.28
CA ARG A 63 -4.05 5.36 4.40
C ARG A 63 -5.31 5.89 5.07
N LYS A 64 -5.18 6.76 6.08
CA LYS A 64 -6.30 7.36 6.81
C LYS A 64 -7.11 8.30 5.92
N GLU A 65 -6.44 9.15 5.15
CA GLU A 65 -7.07 10.14 4.28
C GLU A 65 -7.64 9.53 2.98
N ARG A 66 -7.60 8.20 2.82
CA ARG A 66 -8.08 7.45 1.65
C ARG A 66 -7.56 8.02 0.32
N LEU A 67 -6.35 8.59 0.35
CA LEU A 67 -5.72 9.08 -0.86
C LEU A 67 -5.49 7.88 -1.77
N SER A 68 -6.03 7.97 -2.99
CA SER A 68 -5.75 6.98 -4.02
C SER A 68 -4.24 6.90 -4.20
N ASP A 69 -3.68 5.70 -4.06
CA ASP A 69 -2.25 5.50 -4.12
C ASP A 69 -1.94 4.18 -4.80
N GLU A 70 -1.13 4.27 -5.84
CA GLU A 70 -0.76 3.16 -6.69
C GLU A 70 -0.07 2.03 -5.93
N PHE A 71 0.69 2.33 -4.87
CA PHE A 71 1.31 1.29 -4.05
C PHE A 71 0.27 0.56 -3.21
N PHE A 72 -0.70 1.25 -2.62
CA PHE A 72 -1.80 0.57 -1.94
C PHE A 72 -2.59 -0.32 -2.90
N THR A 73 -2.96 0.19 -4.07
CA THR A 73 -3.70 -0.59 -5.09
C THR A 73 -2.90 -1.81 -5.57
N LEU A 74 -1.62 -1.63 -5.86
CA LEU A 74 -0.73 -2.69 -6.34
C LEU A 74 -0.49 -3.80 -5.31
N TYR A 75 -0.33 -3.45 -4.02
CA TYR A 75 -0.14 -4.45 -2.96
C TYR A 75 -1.45 -5.02 -2.42
N ASP A 76 -2.58 -4.35 -2.67
CA ASP A 76 -3.91 -4.88 -2.42
C ASP A 76 -4.31 -5.90 -3.51
N HIS A 77 -3.89 -5.70 -4.76
CA HIS A 77 -4.15 -6.60 -5.90
C HIS A 77 -3.10 -7.69 -6.17
N ARG A 78 -1.84 -7.54 -5.72
CA ARG A 78 -0.76 -8.53 -5.92
C ARG A 78 -1.01 -9.93 -5.29
N LYS A 79 -2.20 -10.21 -4.77
CA LYS A 79 -2.60 -11.50 -4.20
C LYS A 79 -3.79 -12.18 -4.88
N VAL A 80 -4.21 -11.74 -6.07
CA VAL A 80 -5.10 -12.60 -6.88
C VAL A 80 -4.30 -13.71 -7.57
N ASP A 81 -3.02 -13.49 -7.88
CA ASP A 81 -2.25 -14.39 -8.76
C ASP A 81 -1.22 -15.29 -8.06
N ASP A 82 -1.10 -15.26 -6.73
CA ASP A 82 -0.19 -16.16 -5.98
C ASP A 82 -0.96 -17.12 -5.06
N ASN A 83 -2.05 -17.67 -5.60
CA ASN A 83 -2.71 -18.85 -5.09
C ASN A 83 -2.93 -19.88 -6.22
N SER A 84 -1.88 -20.26 -6.93
CA SER A 84 -1.91 -21.48 -7.76
C SER A 84 -1.75 -22.73 -6.88
N SER A 85 -2.66 -22.92 -5.95
CA SER A 85 -3.11 -24.24 -5.52
C SER A 85 -4.37 -24.06 -4.69
N LEU A 86 -5.48 -23.80 -5.37
CA LEU A 86 -6.72 -24.57 -5.32
C LEU A 86 -7.66 -23.91 -6.34
N GLN A 87 -7.89 -24.61 -7.46
CA GLN A 87 -8.88 -24.27 -8.49
C GLN A 87 -10.28 -24.32 -7.88
N ASP A 88 -11.10 -23.28 -8.10
CA ASP A 88 -12.54 -23.42 -8.35
C ASP A 88 -13.09 -22.13 -8.98
N ASP A 89 -14.15 -22.31 -9.75
CA ASP A 89 -14.56 -21.56 -10.92
C ASP A 89 -15.31 -20.23 -10.71
N ASN A 90 -15.31 -19.41 -11.79
CA ASN A 90 -16.25 -18.36 -12.17
C ASN A 90 -16.39 -17.09 -11.29
N VAL A 91 -15.74 -15.99 -11.72
CA VAL A 91 -16.31 -14.64 -11.59
C VAL A 91 -16.10 -13.87 -12.89
N VAL A 92 -17.22 -13.35 -13.39
CA VAL A 92 -17.36 -12.57 -14.62
C VAL A 92 -16.57 -11.27 -14.49
N VAL A 93 -15.71 -10.99 -15.48
CA VAL A 93 -15.01 -9.70 -15.62
C VAL A 93 -16.02 -8.63 -16.03
N GLU A 94 -16.37 -7.74 -15.10
CA GLU A 94 -17.10 -6.51 -15.43
C GLU A 94 -16.08 -5.38 -15.64
N ASP A 95 -16.00 -4.91 -16.89
CA ASP A 95 -15.15 -3.82 -17.34
C ASP A 95 -15.56 -2.51 -16.64
N VAL A 96 -14.70 -1.99 -15.77
CA VAL A 96 -14.89 -0.65 -15.19
C VAL A 96 -13.97 0.32 -15.91
N GLN A 97 -14.58 1.14 -16.76
CA GLN A 97 -13.90 2.18 -17.54
C GLN A 97 -13.13 3.18 -16.67
N PRO A 98 -11.91 3.60 -17.09
CA PRO A 98 -11.09 4.56 -16.37
C PRO A 98 -11.42 6.00 -16.78
N HIS A 99 -12.51 6.57 -16.27
CA HIS A 99 -12.86 7.98 -16.48
C HIS A 99 -12.58 8.79 -15.20
N GLY A 100 -11.39 9.42 -15.13
CA GLY A 100 -11.07 10.37 -14.04
C GLY A 100 -9.59 10.80 -13.93
N TYR A 101 -8.66 10.05 -14.52
CA TYR A 101 -7.22 10.21 -14.26
C TYR A 101 -6.58 11.53 -14.73
N ALA A 102 -7.08 12.16 -15.80
CA ALA A 102 -6.42 13.32 -16.42
C ALA A 102 -6.55 14.60 -15.59
N ALA A 103 -7.74 14.86 -15.03
CA ALA A 103 -8.00 16.08 -14.26
C ALA A 103 -7.21 16.10 -12.94
N ASP A 104 -7.06 14.94 -12.30
CA ASP A 104 -6.28 14.80 -11.07
C ASP A 104 -4.78 14.98 -11.32
N GLN A 105 -4.28 14.53 -12.48
CA GLN A 105 -2.89 14.75 -12.89
C GLN A 105 -2.57 16.23 -13.14
N GLU A 106 -3.46 16.97 -13.80
CA GLU A 106 -3.29 18.40 -14.03
C GLU A 106 -3.26 19.18 -12.70
N TYR A 107 -4.14 18.82 -11.77
CA TYR A 107 -4.17 19.44 -10.44
C TYR A 107 -2.86 19.22 -9.67
N ILE A 108 -2.37 17.97 -9.60
CA ILE A 108 -1.13 17.63 -8.89
C ILE A 108 0.09 18.32 -9.53
N THR A 109 0.11 18.41 -10.87
CA THR A 109 1.18 19.09 -11.60
C THR A 109 1.18 20.58 -11.30
N SER A 110 0.01 21.22 -11.34
CA SER A 110 -0.11 22.65 -11.01
C SER A 110 0.28 22.95 -9.56
N LEU A 111 -0.08 22.07 -8.62
CA LEU A 111 0.26 22.20 -7.21
C LEU A 111 1.78 22.07 -7.00
N ARG A 112 2.41 21.09 -7.66
CA ARG A 112 3.86 20.90 -7.62
C ARG A 112 4.60 22.14 -8.11
N ASP A 113 4.18 22.69 -9.24
CA ASP A 113 4.83 23.86 -9.85
C ASP A 113 4.62 25.12 -9.01
N SER A 114 3.45 25.28 -8.38
CA SER A 114 3.18 26.41 -7.48
C SER A 114 4.06 26.40 -6.22
N ILE A 115 4.35 25.21 -5.67
CA ILE A 115 5.22 25.05 -4.50
C ILE A 115 6.68 25.30 -4.89
N ALA A 116 7.10 24.81 -6.06
CA ALA A 116 8.44 25.05 -6.59
C ALA A 116 8.71 26.54 -6.85
N ALA A 117 7.70 27.28 -7.34
CA ALA A 117 7.80 28.72 -7.56
C ALA A 117 7.87 29.53 -6.26
N HIS A 118 7.33 29.01 -5.15
CA HIS A 118 7.31 29.71 -3.87
C HIS A 118 8.63 29.56 -3.08
N TYR A 119 9.45 28.54 -3.37
CA TYR A 119 10.76 28.32 -2.73
C TYR A 119 11.88 28.04 -3.75
N PRO A 120 12.30 29.04 -4.54
CA PRO A 120 13.25 28.85 -5.65
C PRO A 120 14.71 28.58 -5.23
N LEU A 121 15.01 28.33 -3.95
CA LEU A 121 16.38 28.08 -3.45
C LEU A 121 16.56 26.72 -2.75
N MET A 122 15.67 25.75 -2.99
CA MET A 122 15.86 24.38 -2.46
C MET A 122 15.62 23.27 -3.50
N PHE A 123 16.12 23.46 -4.72
CA PHE A 123 16.53 22.37 -5.62
C PHE A 123 17.74 22.79 -6.45
#